data_AF-A0A7C9I3R2-F1
#
_entry.id   AF-A0A7C9I3R2-F1
#
_cell.length_a   1.000
_cell.length_b   1.000
_cell.length_c   1.000
_cell.angle_alpha   90.00
_cell.angle_beta   90.00
_cell.angle_gamma   90.00
#
_symmetry.space_group_name_H-M   'P 1'
#
loop_
_entity.id
_entity.type
_entity.pdbx_description
1 polymer ?
#
loop_
_entity_poly.entity_id
_entity_poly.type
_entity_poly.pdbx_seq_one_letter_code
_entity_poly.pdbx_strand_id
1 'polypeptide(L)'
;MEGAKKVFEAQDENAILSEKHTPWTIDNLIYLDLELWDTIVEFVRTFSEYAAEDLEKFGTSEFTEDVANYETENLIRFRNILLFCLEHIKKDLDNLHIVMNKLELINPLIDEEYVRVCQALLTLVDMCIERNIFYYAWTE
;
A
#
# COMPACT_ATOMS: atom_id res chain seq x y z
N MET A 1 10.70 -16.48 13.04
CA MET A 1 10.52 -15.06 12.70
C MET A 1 9.85 -15.06 11.35
N GLU A 2 8.52 -14.94 11.34
CA GLU A 2 7.75 -14.75 10.11
C GLU A 2 7.94 -13.29 9.71
N GLY A 3 8.84 -13.06 8.75
CA GLY A 3 9.19 -11.73 8.27
C GLY A 3 8.71 -11.55 6.83
N ALA A 4 8.13 -10.38 6.57
CA ALA A 4 7.54 -9.92 5.30
C ALA A 4 6.40 -10.78 4.76
N LYS A 5 5.19 -10.23 4.74
CA LYS A 5 4.04 -10.79 4.05
C LYS A 5 3.34 -9.64 3.33
N LYS A 6 2.84 -9.93 2.13
CA LYS A 6 2.19 -9.08 1.10
C LYS A 6 3.06 -8.78 -0.13
N VAL A 7 2.76 -9.49 -1.22
CA VAL A 7 3.38 -9.39 -2.57
C VAL A 7 2.33 -8.87 -3.54
N PHE A 8 2.61 -7.78 -4.26
CA PHE A 8 1.79 -7.35 -5.41
C PHE A 8 2.47 -7.79 -6.71
N GLU A 9 1.74 -8.54 -7.56
CA GLU A 9 2.19 -9.00 -8.89
C GLU A 9 1.20 -8.50 -9.96
N ALA A 10 1.69 -7.93 -11.06
CA ALA A 10 0.86 -7.60 -12.21
C ALA A 10 1.11 -8.65 -13.31
N GLN A 11 0.05 -9.20 -13.90
CA GLN A 11 0.13 -10.27 -14.93
C GLN A 11 0.67 -9.81 -16.30
N ASP A 12 1.21 -8.61 -16.40
CA ASP A 12 1.80 -8.07 -17.64
C ASP A 12 3.27 -7.76 -17.36
N GLU A 13 4.18 -8.39 -18.12
CA GLU A 13 5.64 -8.23 -17.99
C GLU A 13 6.12 -6.76 -18.15
N ASN A 14 5.21 -5.83 -18.50
CA ASN A 14 5.45 -4.39 -18.64
C ASN A 14 4.85 -3.52 -17.52
N ALA A 15 4.43 -4.11 -16.40
CA ALA A 15 3.78 -3.41 -15.31
C ALA A 15 4.71 -3.27 -14.09
N ILE A 16 4.89 -2.02 -13.64
CA ILE A 16 5.71 -1.53 -12.50
C ILE A 16 7.16 -1.13 -12.86
N LEU A 17 7.31 0.11 -13.35
CA LEU A 17 8.61 0.78 -13.46
C LEU A 17 8.86 1.64 -12.21
N SER A 18 9.82 1.25 -11.36
CA SER A 18 10.47 2.15 -10.41
C SER A 18 11.97 2.16 -10.71
N GLU A 19 12.48 3.30 -11.19
CA GLU A 19 13.89 3.45 -11.63
C GLU A 19 14.92 3.36 -10.49
N LYS A 20 14.50 3.22 -9.23
CA LYS A 20 15.38 3.14 -8.07
C LYS A 20 15.25 1.78 -7.39
N HIS A 21 16.29 0.96 -7.53
CA HIS A 21 16.47 -0.24 -6.72
C HIS A 21 16.51 0.12 -5.24
N THR A 22 15.41 -0.14 -4.55
CA THR A 22 15.40 -0.38 -3.12
C THR A 22 15.36 -1.88 -2.89
N PRO A 23 15.86 -2.40 -1.74
CA PRO A 23 15.94 -3.85 -1.48
C PRO A 23 14.61 -4.62 -1.61
N TRP A 24 13.50 -3.90 -1.75
CA TRP A 24 12.11 -4.37 -1.67
C TRP A 24 11.31 -4.19 -2.97
N THR A 25 11.97 -3.69 -4.03
CA THR A 25 11.46 -3.69 -5.40
C THR A 25 12.42 -4.51 -6.26
N ILE A 26 12.07 -5.78 -6.48
CA ILE A 26 12.78 -6.68 -7.38
C ILE A 26 11.86 -6.91 -8.58
N ASP A 27 12.33 -6.55 -9.77
CA ASP A 27 11.85 -7.03 -11.08
C ASP A 27 10.31 -7.13 -11.26
N ASN A 28 9.56 -6.07 -10.95
CA ASN A 28 8.08 -5.95 -11.09
C ASN A 28 7.22 -6.35 -9.87
N LEU A 29 7.80 -6.43 -8.67
CA LEU A 29 7.07 -6.78 -7.43
C LEU A 29 7.21 -5.71 -6.35
N ILE A 30 6.10 -5.38 -5.67
CA ILE A 30 6.10 -4.57 -4.44
C ILE A 30 6.00 -5.53 -3.25
N TYR A 31 7.07 -5.59 -2.45
CA TYR A 31 7.06 -6.29 -1.16
C TYR A 31 6.76 -5.29 -0.04
N LEU A 32 5.70 -5.54 0.72
CA LEU A 32 5.38 -4.74 1.90
C LEU A 32 5.81 -5.47 3.17
N ASP A 33 6.55 -4.76 4.01
CA ASP A 33 6.75 -5.21 5.39
C ASP A 33 5.41 -5.11 6.14
N LEU A 34 5.07 -6.14 6.93
CA LEU A 34 3.80 -6.19 7.67
C LEU A 34 3.68 -5.03 8.66
N GLU A 35 4.77 -4.69 9.36
CA GLU A 35 4.77 -3.61 10.34
C GLU A 35 4.52 -2.26 9.66
N LEU A 36 5.11 -2.04 8.48
CA LEU A 36 4.85 -0.86 7.66
C LEU A 36 3.39 -0.79 7.20
N TRP A 37 2.85 -1.90 6.69
CA TRP A 37 1.47 -1.96 6.22
C TRP A 37 0.48 -1.66 7.36
N ASP A 38 0.63 -2.35 8.49
CA ASP A 38 -0.24 -2.20 9.65
C ASP A 38 -0.16 -0.77 10.22
N THR A 39 1.01 -0.14 10.15
CA THR A 39 1.17 1.27 10.52
C THR A 39 0.41 2.20 9.60
N ILE A 40 0.49 2.01 8.27
CA ILE A 40 -0.24 2.87 7.31
C ILE A 40 -1.74 2.73 7.53
N VAL A 41 -2.22 1.49 7.71
CA VAL A 41 -3.62 1.19 8.01
C VAL A 41 -4.08 1.87 9.29
N GLU A 42 -3.38 1.66 10.40
CA GLU A 42 -3.73 2.29 11.68
C GLU A 42 -3.62 3.81 11.64
N PHE A 43 -2.67 4.35 10.87
CA PHE A 43 -2.55 5.78 10.63
C PHE A 43 -3.79 6.33 9.92
N VAL A 44 -4.25 5.70 8.83
CA VAL A 44 -5.50 6.08 8.17
C VAL A 44 -6.68 5.96 9.12
N ARG A 45 -6.71 4.91 9.95
CA ARG A 45 -7.77 4.66 10.94
C ARG A 45 -7.92 5.81 11.95
N THR A 46 -6.85 6.56 12.23
CA THR A 46 -6.94 7.76 13.09
C THR A 46 -7.81 8.88 12.50
N PHE A 47 -7.99 8.91 11.18
CA PHE A 47 -8.79 9.91 10.47
C PHE A 47 -10.13 9.36 9.97
N SER A 48 -10.16 8.10 9.52
CA SER A 48 -11.36 7.46 9.01
C SER A 48 -11.27 5.94 9.11
N GLU A 49 -12.14 5.35 9.92
CA GLU A 49 -12.27 3.90 10.05
C GLU A 49 -12.67 3.23 8.72
N TYR A 50 -13.64 3.80 8.01
CA TYR A 50 -14.07 3.31 6.70
C TYR A 50 -12.94 3.33 5.65
N ALA A 51 -12.12 4.37 5.62
CA ALA A 51 -10.99 4.42 4.68
C ALA A 51 -9.89 3.40 5.04
N ALA A 52 -9.72 3.09 6.32
CA ALA A 52 -8.78 2.06 6.77
C ALA A 52 -9.28 0.65 6.38
N GLU A 53 -10.58 0.38 6.52
CA GLU A 53 -11.20 -0.87 6.06
C GLU A 53 -11.06 -1.04 4.53
N ASP A 54 -11.37 0.01 3.77
CA ASP A 54 -11.17 -0.01 2.31
C ASP A 54 -9.68 -0.19 1.95
N LEU A 55 -8.76 0.42 2.70
CA LEU A 55 -7.31 0.23 2.51
C LEU A 55 -6.87 -1.22 2.76
N GLU A 56 -7.30 -1.79 3.88
CA GLU A 56 -7.06 -3.20 4.23
C GLU A 56 -7.61 -4.13 3.16
N LYS A 57 -8.84 -3.92 2.73
CA LYS A 57 -9.45 -4.71 1.66
C LYS A 57 -8.62 -4.60 0.38
N PHE A 58 -8.44 -3.39 -0.14
CA PHE A 58 -7.81 -3.17 -1.44
C PHE A 58 -6.33 -3.59 -1.46
N GLY A 59 -5.58 -3.39 -0.38
CA GLY A 59 -4.17 -3.79 -0.31
C GLY A 59 -3.92 -5.26 -0.04
N THR A 60 -4.93 -6.13 -0.09
CA THR A 60 -4.80 -7.56 0.25
C THR A 60 -5.38 -8.48 -0.80
N SER A 61 -5.13 -9.79 -0.64
CA SER A 61 -5.62 -10.80 -1.57
C SER A 61 -7.14 -10.89 -1.56
N GLU A 62 -7.83 -10.47 -0.49
CA GLU A 62 -9.28 -10.37 -0.44
C GLU A 62 -9.85 -9.55 -1.62
N PHE A 63 -9.18 -8.45 -1.97
CA PHE A 63 -9.59 -7.63 -3.10
C PHE A 63 -9.31 -8.30 -4.43
N THR A 64 -8.20 -9.04 -4.54
CA THR A 64 -7.76 -9.57 -5.83
C THR A 64 -8.21 -11.01 -6.10
N GLU A 65 -8.76 -11.71 -5.11
CA GLU A 65 -9.30 -13.07 -5.25
C GLU A 65 -10.76 -13.10 -5.73
N ASP A 66 -11.53 -12.02 -5.53
CA ASP A 66 -12.93 -11.94 -5.96
C ASP A 66 -13.09 -11.08 -7.23
N VAL A 67 -13.55 -11.72 -8.31
CA VAL A 67 -13.80 -11.07 -9.61
C VAL A 67 -14.83 -9.95 -9.51
N ALA A 68 -15.75 -9.98 -8.54
CA ALA A 68 -16.71 -8.91 -8.32
C ALA A 68 -16.05 -7.59 -7.90
N ASN A 69 -14.80 -7.64 -7.43
CA ASN A 69 -14.04 -6.47 -7.06
C ASN A 69 -13.28 -5.83 -8.24
N TYR A 70 -13.26 -6.45 -9.43
CA TYR A 70 -12.47 -6.02 -10.60
C TYR A 70 -13.13 -4.86 -11.35
N GLU A 71 -13.33 -3.76 -10.64
CA GLU A 71 -14.02 -2.57 -11.13
C GLU A 71 -13.10 -1.35 -11.07
N THR A 72 -13.14 -0.51 -12.10
CA THR A 72 -12.36 0.74 -12.15
C THR A 72 -12.69 1.66 -10.98
N GLU A 73 -13.94 1.66 -10.50
CA GLU A 73 -14.33 2.46 -9.32
C GLU A 73 -13.56 2.05 -8.07
N ASN A 74 -13.32 0.75 -7.86
CA ASN A 74 -12.58 0.26 -6.70
C ASN A 74 -11.09 0.67 -6.78
N LEU A 75 -10.50 0.63 -7.98
CA LEU A 75 -9.14 1.15 -8.19
C LEU A 75 -9.06 2.66 -7.89
N ILE A 76 -10.07 3.43 -8.31
CA ILE A 76 -10.14 4.88 -8.01
C ILE A 76 -10.28 5.13 -6.51
N ARG A 77 -11.08 4.33 -5.79
CA ARG A 77 -11.19 4.43 -4.33
C ARG A 77 -9.85 4.16 -3.65
N PHE A 78 -9.19 3.07 -4.04
CA PHE A 78 -7.87 2.75 -3.50
C PHE A 78 -6.85 3.86 -3.77
N ARG A 79 -6.80 4.37 -5.00
CA ARG A 79 -5.99 5.53 -5.40
C ARG A 79 -6.21 6.73 -4.50
N ASN A 80 -7.47 7.07 -4.20
CA ASN A 80 -7.81 8.22 -3.37
C ASN A 80 -7.34 8.04 -1.92
N ILE A 81 -7.41 6.82 -1.38
CA ILE A 81 -6.90 6.52 -0.04
C ILE A 81 -5.36 6.65 0.00
N LEU A 82 -4.66 6.18 -1.04
CA LEU A 82 -3.19 6.33 -1.14
C LEU A 82 -2.77 7.80 -1.24
N LEU A 83 -3.50 8.62 -2.00
CA LEU A 83 -3.28 10.08 -2.05
C LEU A 83 -3.51 10.73 -0.69
N PHE A 84 -4.57 10.33 0.01
CA PHE A 84 -4.83 10.76 1.39
C PHE A 84 -3.66 10.41 2.31
N CYS A 85 -3.15 9.17 2.24
CA CYS A 85 -1.97 8.75 3.02
C CYS A 85 -0.76 9.66 2.73
N LEU A 86 -0.45 9.90 1.45
CA LEU A 86 0.70 10.73 1.05
C LEU A 86 0.59 12.18 1.50
N GLU A 87 -0.63 12.73 1.50
CA GLU A 87 -0.89 14.08 1.97
C GLU A 87 -0.64 14.20 3.48
N HIS A 88 -1.12 13.22 4.25
CA HIS A 88 -1.12 13.27 5.71
C HIS A 88 0.17 12.78 6.35
N ILE A 89 0.81 11.72 5.82
CA ILE A 89 2.09 11.21 6.36
C ILE A 89 3.14 12.33 6.43
N LYS A 90 3.17 13.23 5.44
CA LYS A 90 4.12 14.36 5.43
C LYS A 90 3.74 15.53 6.33
N LYS A 91 2.45 15.67 6.67
CA LYS A 91 1.92 16.81 7.43
C LYS A 91 1.76 16.50 8.92
N ASP A 92 1.46 15.24 9.24
CA ASP A 92 1.04 14.78 10.56
C ASP A 92 2.00 13.73 11.13
N LEU A 93 3.31 14.03 11.10
CA LEU A 93 4.37 13.15 11.60
C LEU A 93 4.17 12.74 13.07
N ASP A 94 3.61 13.64 13.89
CA ASP A 94 3.30 13.33 15.29
C ASP A 94 2.26 12.21 15.42
N ASN A 95 1.22 12.21 14.57
CA ASN A 95 0.23 11.14 14.56
C ASN A 95 0.82 9.81 14.08
N LEU A 96 1.73 9.86 13.10
CA LEU A 96 2.45 8.68 12.65
C LEU A 96 3.29 8.08 13.79
N HIS A 97 4.02 8.90 14.53
CA HIS A 97 4.79 8.46 15.70
C HIS A 97 3.89 7.89 16.82
N ILE A 98 2.71 8.46 17.06
CA ILE A 98 1.75 7.92 18.03
C ILE A 98 1.32 6.51 17.63
N VAL A 99 1.02 6.29 16.34
CA VAL A 99 0.64 4.98 15.82
C VAL A 99 1.78 3.97 15.92
N MET A 100 3.00 4.35 15.52
CA MET A 100 4.18 3.48 15.64
C MET A 100 4.43 3.05 17.08
N ASN A 101 4.28 3.97 18.05
CA ASN A 101 4.40 3.65 19.46
C ASN A 101 3.27 2.73 19.96
N LYS A 102 2.03 2.94 19.49
CA LYS A 102 0.89 2.07 19.82
C LYS A 102 1.11 0.63 19.33
N LEU A 103 1.77 0.47 18.19
CA LEU A 103 2.10 -0.83 17.58
C LEU A 103 3.39 -1.46 18.14
N GLU A 104 4.03 -0.83 19.13
CA GLU A 104 5.27 -1.31 19.76
C GLU A 104 6.42 -1.56 18.75
N LEU A 105 6.46 -0.80 17.66
CA LEU A 105 7.45 -0.98 16.60
C LEU A 105 8.83 -0.53 17.06
N ILE A 106 9.79 -1.45 17.01
CA ILE A 106 11.17 -1.25 17.47
C ILE A 106 12.01 -0.53 16.40
N ASN A 107 11.57 -0.56 15.15
CA ASN A 107 12.32 -0.06 14.01
C ASN A 107 11.87 1.36 13.65
N PRO A 108 12.75 2.38 13.75
CA PRO A 108 12.45 3.72 13.29
C PRO A 108 12.57 3.74 11.77
N LEU A 109 11.60 3.12 11.07
CA LEU A 109 11.54 3.25 9.63
C LEU A 109 11.27 4.72 9.33
N ILE A 110 12.26 5.32 8.67
CA ILE A 110 12.38 6.72 8.34
C ILE A 110 11.10 7.12 7.63
N ASP A 111 10.48 8.25 7.98
CA ASP A 111 9.24 8.79 7.39
C ASP A 111 9.15 8.64 5.85
N GLU A 112 10.31 8.68 5.19
CA GLU A 112 10.51 8.45 3.77
C GLU A 112 10.03 7.09 3.24
N GLU A 113 10.04 6.03 4.06
CA GLU A 113 9.66 4.68 3.66
C GLU A 113 8.15 4.51 3.48
N TYR A 114 7.35 5.08 4.39
CA TYR A 114 5.89 5.11 4.26
C TYR A 114 5.48 5.87 3.00
N VAL A 115 6.12 7.02 2.75
CA VAL A 115 5.93 7.81 1.53
C VAL A 115 6.29 6.99 0.29
N ARG A 116 7.43 6.30 0.31
CA ARG A 116 7.88 5.46 -0.82
C ARG A 116 6.89 4.34 -1.12
N VAL A 117 6.38 3.65 -0.10
CA VAL A 117 5.38 2.59 -0.25
C VAL A 117 4.09 3.13 -0.88
N CYS A 118 3.54 4.20 -0.33
CA CYS A 118 2.32 4.80 -0.88
C CYS A 118 2.51 5.29 -2.32
N GLN A 119 3.68 5.83 -2.68
CA GLN A 119 4.01 6.23 -4.06
C GLN A 119 4.12 5.05 -5.02
N ALA A 120 4.73 3.94 -4.59
CA ALA A 120 4.83 2.71 -5.39
C ALA A 120 3.44 2.13 -5.67
N LEU A 121 2.60 2.01 -4.64
CA LEU A 121 1.21 1.55 -4.78
C LEU A 121 0.40 2.50 -5.66
N LEU A 122 0.57 3.82 -5.50
CA LEU A 122 -0.13 4.80 -6.34
C LEU A 122 0.23 4.64 -7.82
N THR A 123 1.51 4.41 -8.11
CA THR A 123 2.00 4.18 -9.49
C THR A 123 1.41 2.90 -10.08
N LEU A 124 1.33 1.82 -9.30
CA LEU A 124 0.68 0.58 -9.70
C LEU A 124 -0.79 0.81 -10.05
N VAL A 125 -1.54 1.48 -9.17
CA VAL A 125 -2.97 1.73 -9.34
C VAL A 125 -3.24 2.67 -10.53
N ASP A 126 -2.46 3.74 -10.67
CA ASP A 126 -2.56 4.67 -11.81
C ASP A 126 -2.37 3.95 -13.14
N MET A 127 -1.37 3.07 -13.23
CA MET A 127 -1.12 2.26 -14.41
C MET A 127 -2.26 1.25 -14.68
N CYS A 128 -2.82 0.63 -13.63
CA CYS A 128 -3.98 -0.26 -13.76
C CYS A 128 -5.18 0.48 -14.37
N ILE A 129 -5.44 1.69 -13.88
CA ILE A 129 -6.51 2.56 -14.41
C ILE A 129 -6.21 2.97 -15.86
N GLU A 130 -4.99 3.46 -16.15
CA GLU A 130 -4.63 3.96 -17.49
C GLU A 130 -4.70 2.86 -18.55
N ARG A 131 -4.22 1.66 -18.23
CA ARG A 131 -4.18 0.52 -19.16
C ARG A 131 -5.44 -0.36 -19.12
N ASN A 132 -6.38 -0.05 -18.23
CA ASN A 132 -7.57 -0.86 -17.98
C ASN A 132 -7.22 -2.33 -17.69
N ILE A 133 -6.26 -2.53 -16.78
CA ILE A 133 -5.81 -3.83 -16.27
C ILE A 133 -5.99 -3.88 -14.74
N PHE A 134 -5.83 -5.06 -14.14
CA PHE A 134 -5.98 -5.25 -12.70
C PHE A 134 -4.71 -5.88 -12.11
N TYR A 135 -4.37 -5.53 -10.87
CA TYR A 135 -3.21 -6.09 -10.15
C TYR A 135 -3.62 -7.29 -9.30
N TYR A 136 -2.66 -8.14 -8.97
CA TYR A 136 -2.84 -9.21 -7.99
C TYR A 136 -2.10 -8.85 -6.71
N ALA A 137 -2.75 -9.07 -5.57
CA ALA A 137 -2.15 -8.96 -4.25
C ALA A 137 -2.20 -10.33 -3.60
N TRP A 138 -1.15 -10.71 -2.90
CA TRP A 138 -1.09 -11.96 -2.19
C TRP A 138 -0.57 -11.74 -0.79
N THR A 139 -1.32 -12.19 0.19
CA THR A 139 -0.99 -12.04 1.61
C THR A 139 -0.80 -13.43 2.21
N GLU A 140 0.44 -13.82 2.50
CA GLU A 140 0.74 -15.05 3.25
C GLU A 140 0.41 -14.95 4.73
#